data_AF-A0A846H156-F1
#
_entry.id   AF-A0A846H156-F1
#
_cell.length_a   1.000
_cell.length_b   1.000
_cell.length_c   1.000
_cell.angle_alpha   90.00
_cell.angle_beta   90.00
_cell.angle_gamma   90.00
#
_symmetry.space_group_name_H-M   'P 1'
#
loop_
_entity.id
_entity.type
_entity.pdbx_description
1 polymer ?
#
loop_
_entity_poly.entity_id
_entity_poly.type
_entity_poly.pdbx_seq_one_letter_code
_entity_poly.pdbx_strand_id
1 'polypeptide(L)'
;MVNLARRRLRSHQEDSSIEHSLYSWDTQTLTKIIVTNGFGEPEIIRIHSRSFSGFPSDYSGIQIKKFIEAYGGFLDLIKQDRFNVQMKLEPGNIVIIDNHRLVHARSKIQGNTARMIYSCYIDEYIWNSRLRFLLGERAEMDDVWLRGCTIDQVKILANRWE
;
A
#
# COMPACT_ATOMS: atom_id res chain seq x y z
N MET A 1 6.02 -9.53 -15.03
CA MET A 1 7.01 -8.90 -15.93
C MET A 1 6.76 -7.41 -15.90
N VAL A 2 7.57 -6.64 -15.16
CA VAL A 2 7.41 -5.17 -15.05
C VAL A 2 8.11 -4.54 -16.24
N ASN A 3 7.36 -4.02 -17.20
CA ASN A 3 7.92 -3.25 -18.30
C ASN A 3 8.21 -1.82 -17.81
N LEU A 4 9.46 -1.57 -17.41
CA LEU A 4 9.97 -0.22 -17.15
C LEU A 4 10.22 0.47 -18.50
N ALA A 5 9.20 1.08 -19.08
CA ALA A 5 9.34 1.87 -20.30
C ALA A 5 10.05 3.20 -19.98
N ARG A 6 11.31 3.35 -20.41
CA ARG A 6 12.05 4.62 -20.35
C ARG A 6 11.58 5.54 -21.48
N ARG A 7 10.68 6.49 -21.21
CA ARG A 7 10.32 7.53 -22.19
C ARG A 7 11.06 8.83 -21.86
N ARG A 8 11.97 9.26 -22.75
CA ARG A 8 12.67 10.54 -22.64
C ARG A 8 11.73 11.68 -23.06
N LEU A 9 11.15 12.39 -22.10
CA LEU A 9 10.46 13.66 -22.37
C LEU A 9 11.51 14.78 -22.38
N ARG A 10 11.64 15.49 -23.51
CA ARG A 10 12.39 16.75 -23.57
C ARG A 10 11.43 17.86 -23.11
N SER A 11 11.52 18.29 -21.85
CA SER A 11 10.91 19.57 -21.46
C SER A 11 11.81 20.68 -21.96
N HIS A 12 11.27 21.56 -22.81
CA HIS A 12 11.89 22.85 -23.10
C HIS A 12 11.63 23.73 -21.88
N GLN A 13 12.68 24.14 -21.16
CA GLN A 13 12.55 25.11 -20.08
C GLN A 13 13.65 26.15 -20.28
N GLU A 14 13.24 27.37 -20.62
CA GLU A 14 14.08 28.56 -20.50
C GLU A 14 14.31 28.85 -19.01
N ASP A 15 15.54 29.24 -18.73
CA ASP A 15 16.24 29.17 -17.46
C ASP A 15 15.66 30.11 -16.39
N SER A 16 15.55 29.62 -15.14
CA SER A 16 15.64 30.47 -13.94
C SER A 16 15.89 29.64 -12.67
N SER A 17 17.18 29.50 -12.36
CA SER A 17 17.77 29.55 -11.01
C SER A 17 17.33 28.56 -9.92
N ILE A 18 16.98 27.31 -10.24
CA ILE A 18 17.08 26.20 -9.28
C ILE A 18 17.50 24.91 -10.01
N GLU A 19 18.63 24.32 -9.64
CA GLU A 19 19.03 22.96 -10.08
C GLU A 19 18.06 21.91 -9.51
N HIS A 20 16.90 21.75 -10.14
CA HIS A 20 16.04 20.60 -9.91
C HIS A 20 16.39 19.49 -10.89
N SER A 21 17.05 18.45 -10.37
CA SER A 21 17.23 17.10 -10.93
C SER A 21 16.93 16.93 -12.43
N LEU A 22 17.98 16.83 -13.25
CA LEU A 22 17.94 16.49 -14.70
C LEU A 22 17.20 15.17 -15.04
N TYR A 23 16.79 14.38 -14.04
CA TYR A 23 16.17 13.08 -14.21
C TYR A 23 14.89 12.99 -13.38
N SER A 24 13.75 12.91 -14.06
CA SER A 24 12.52 12.40 -13.46
C SER A 24 12.43 10.90 -13.68
N TRP A 25 12.27 10.13 -12.60
CA TRP A 25 11.96 8.72 -12.71
C TRP A 25 10.47 8.58 -13.01
N ASP A 26 10.15 8.22 -14.25
CA ASP A 26 8.79 7.81 -14.60
C ASP A 26 8.62 6.33 -14.27
N THR A 27 7.80 6.03 -13.25
CA THR A 27 7.49 4.66 -12.84
C THR A 27 6.07 4.35 -13.26
N GLN A 28 5.93 3.53 -14.28
CA GLN A 28 4.64 3.06 -14.78
C GLN A 28 4.51 1.56 -14.53
N THR A 29 3.37 1.15 -14.00
CA THR A 29 3.05 -0.26 -13.79
C THR A 29 1.64 -0.54 -14.28
N LEU A 30 1.49 -1.63 -15.03
CA LEU A 30 0.18 -2.16 -15.38
C LEU A 30 -0.26 -3.09 -14.25
N THR A 31 -1.33 -2.72 -13.56
CA THR A 31 -1.85 -3.49 -12.43
C THR A 31 -3.35 -3.73 -12.57
N LYS A 32 -3.81 -4.88 -12.07
CA LYS A 32 -5.24 -5.14 -11.87
C LYS A 32 -5.69 -4.45 -10.58
N ILE A 33 -6.91 -3.90 -10.58
CA ILE A 33 -7.54 -3.33 -9.38
C ILE A 33 -7.85 -4.42 -8.36
N ILE A 34 -8.36 -5.56 -8.83
CA ILE A 34 -8.59 -6.76 -8.02
C ILE A 34 -7.66 -7.84 -8.56
N VAL A 35 -6.68 -8.23 -7.76
CA VAL A 35 -5.81 -9.37 -8.02
C VAL A 35 -6.43 -10.58 -7.33
N THR A 36 -6.54 -11.68 -8.05
CA THR A 36 -7.06 -12.94 -7.52
C THR A 36 -5.96 -13.98 -7.42
N ASN A 37 -6.08 -14.87 -6.44
CA ASN A 37 -5.23 -16.04 -6.31
C ASN A 37 -5.53 -17.10 -7.40
N GLY A 38 -4.84 -18.24 -7.34
CA GLY A 38 -5.03 -19.35 -8.29
C GLY A 38 -6.42 -19.99 -8.28
N PHE A 39 -7.21 -19.77 -7.22
CA PHE A 39 -8.58 -20.26 -7.09
C PHE A 39 -9.64 -19.23 -7.51
N GLY A 40 -9.21 -18.04 -7.94
CA GLY A 40 -10.11 -16.96 -8.35
C GLY A 40 -10.63 -16.10 -7.18
N GLU A 41 -10.13 -16.30 -5.96
CA GLU A 41 -10.50 -15.49 -4.82
C GLU A 41 -9.70 -14.18 -4.78
N PRO A 42 -10.29 -13.04 -4.40
CA PRO A 42 -9.58 -11.78 -4.26
C PRO A 42 -8.47 -11.86 -3.20
N GLU A 43 -7.27 -11.46 -3.57
CA GLU A 43 -6.06 -11.45 -2.73
C GLU A 43 -5.56 -10.03 -2.48
N ILE A 44 -5.54 -9.18 -3.52
CA ILE A 44 -5.04 -7.80 -3.43
C ILE A 44 -6.03 -6.84 -4.07
N ILE A 45 -6.33 -5.75 -3.37
CA ILE A 45 -7.09 -4.60 -3.85
C ILE A 45 -6.14 -3.41 -4.03
N ARG A 46 -6.06 -2.88 -5.25
CA ARG A 46 -5.19 -1.74 -5.60
C ARG A 46 -6.05 -0.57 -6.07
N ILE A 47 -6.18 0.44 -5.21
CA ILE A 47 -6.86 1.69 -5.55
C ILE A 47 -5.88 2.84 -5.39
N HIS A 48 -5.56 3.51 -6.49
CA HIS A 48 -4.73 4.70 -6.49
C HIS A 48 -5.45 5.83 -7.24
N SER A 49 -6.09 6.72 -6.49
CA SER A 49 -6.90 7.79 -7.10
C SER A 49 -6.07 8.85 -7.83
N ARG A 50 -4.76 8.91 -7.62
CA ARG A 50 -3.85 9.94 -8.18
C ARG A 50 -2.78 9.40 -9.11
N SER A 51 -2.69 8.09 -9.27
CA SER A 51 -1.61 7.42 -10.01
C SER A 51 -2.12 6.75 -11.29
N PHE A 52 -3.27 7.20 -11.80
CA PHE A 52 -3.81 6.69 -13.06
C PHE A 52 -3.15 7.41 -14.24
N SER A 53 -2.31 6.67 -14.98
CA SER A 53 -1.55 7.21 -16.13
C SER A 53 -2.22 6.94 -17.49
N GLY A 54 -3.42 6.35 -17.50
CA GLY A 54 -4.15 6.02 -18.72
C GLY A 54 -4.39 4.52 -18.91
N PHE A 55 -5.07 4.17 -20.01
CA PHE A 55 -5.30 2.78 -20.42
C PHE A 55 -4.20 2.30 -21.37
N PRO A 56 -3.90 0.99 -21.37
CA PRO A 56 -3.06 0.39 -22.40
C PRO A 56 -3.60 0.68 -23.81
N SER A 57 -2.70 0.89 -24.78
CA SER A 57 -3.07 1.27 -26.15
C SER A 57 -3.84 0.19 -26.92
N ASP A 58 -3.75 -1.06 -26.49
CA ASP A 58 -4.43 -2.22 -27.06
C ASP A 58 -5.88 -2.38 -26.57
N TYR A 59 -6.34 -1.53 -25.64
CA TYR A 59 -7.73 -1.57 -25.17
C TYR A 59 -8.66 -0.81 -26.11
N SER A 60 -9.70 -1.49 -26.58
CA SER A 60 -10.78 -0.87 -27.35
C SER A 60 -11.61 0.09 -26.50
N GLY A 61 -12.28 1.07 -27.14
CA GLY A 61 -13.18 2.00 -26.45
C GLY A 61 -14.31 1.29 -25.68
N ILE A 62 -14.78 0.13 -26.17
CA ILE A 62 -15.80 -0.68 -25.46
C ILE A 62 -15.23 -1.29 -24.18
N GLN A 63 -14.00 -1.81 -24.21
CA GLN A 63 -13.33 -2.34 -23.02
C GLN A 63 -13.08 -1.25 -21.99
N ILE A 64 -12.63 -0.08 -22.42
CA ILE A 64 -12.42 1.09 -21.56
C ILE A 64 -13.73 1.51 -20.89
N LYS A 65 -14.82 1.63 -21.66
CA LYS A 65 -16.14 1.99 -21.12
C LYS A 65 -16.61 0.99 -20.06
N LYS A 66 -16.56 -0.31 -20.37
CA LYS A 66 -16.93 -1.38 -19.42
C LYS A 66 -16.09 -1.34 -18.15
N PHE A 67 -14.78 -1.08 -18.28
CA PHE A 67 -13.90 -0.94 -17.12
C PHE A 67 -14.31 0.25 -16.25
N ILE A 68 -14.55 1.42 -16.85
CA ILE A 68 -14.93 2.63 -16.10
C ILE A 68 -16.25 2.42 -15.37
N GLU A 69 -17.24 1.80 -16.01
CA GLU A 69 -18.53 1.47 -15.41
C GLU A 69 -18.36 0.52 -14.21
N ALA A 70 -17.60 -0.57 -14.37
CA ALA A 70 -17.34 -1.53 -13.31
C ALA A 70 -16.55 -0.91 -12.16
N TYR A 71 -15.52 -0.11 -12.47
CA TYR A 71 -14.71 0.58 -11.47
C TYR A 71 -15.53 1.62 -10.71
N GLY A 72 -16.41 2.37 -11.38
CA GLY A 72 -17.36 3.27 -10.75
C GLY A 72 -18.27 2.55 -9.75
N GLY A 73 -18.88 1.43 -10.17
CA GLY A 73 -19.71 0.62 -9.29
C GLY A 73 -18.96 0.07 -8.07
N PHE A 74 -17.70 -0.34 -8.26
CA PHE A 74 -16.84 -0.75 -7.15
C PHE A 74 -16.53 0.40 -6.19
N LEU A 75 -16.22 1.59 -6.71
CA LEU A 75 -15.99 2.78 -5.90
C LEU A 75 -17.23 3.22 -5.12
N ASP A 76 -18.42 3.05 -5.69
CA ASP A 76 -19.67 3.35 -5.00
C ASP A 76 -19.96 2.32 -3.89
N LEU A 77 -19.61 1.05 -4.12
CA LEU A 77 -19.70 0.02 -3.10
C LEU A 77 -18.82 0.33 -1.89
N ILE A 78 -17.52 0.61 -2.08
CA ILE A 78 -16.59 0.85 -0.95
C ILE A 78 -16.93 2.13 -0.16
N LYS A 79 -17.68 3.06 -0.75
CA LYS A 79 -18.13 4.28 -0.06
C LYS A 79 -19.35 4.06 0.83
N GLN A 80 -20.04 2.92 0.73
CA GLN A 80 -21.20 2.64 1.58
C GLN A 80 -20.77 2.52 3.05
N ASP A 81 -21.51 3.16 3.96
CA ASP A 81 -21.16 3.22 5.39
C ASP A 81 -21.01 1.84 6.02
N ARG A 82 -21.75 0.83 5.56
CA ARG A 82 -21.65 -0.55 6.05
C ARG A 82 -20.28 -1.21 5.80
N PHE A 83 -19.46 -0.67 4.91
CA PHE A 83 -18.10 -1.14 4.63
C PHE A 83 -17.01 -0.23 5.21
N ASN A 84 -17.41 0.83 5.92
CA ASN A 84 -16.48 1.83 6.44
C ASN A 84 -16.38 1.75 7.96
N VAL A 85 -15.16 1.77 8.45
CA VAL A 85 -14.85 1.99 9.87
C VAL A 85 -14.17 3.35 10.00
N GLN A 86 -14.76 4.23 10.81
CA GLN A 86 -14.20 5.56 11.07
C GLN A 86 -13.61 5.61 12.48
N MET A 87 -12.37 6.09 12.57
CA MET A 87 -11.69 6.29 13.85
C MET A 87 -10.95 7.63 13.86
N LYS A 88 -10.91 8.27 15.03
CA LYS A 88 -10.09 9.45 15.27
C LYS A 88 -8.78 9.01 15.90
N LEU A 89 -7.65 9.44 15.32
CA LEU A 89 -6.33 9.17 15.87
C LEU A 89 -5.90 10.32 16.77
N GLU A 90 -5.53 9.97 17.99
CA GLU A 90 -4.91 10.87 18.96
C GLU A 90 -3.38 10.68 18.95
N PRO A 91 -2.60 11.66 19.45
CA PRO A 91 -1.15 11.52 19.59
C PRO A 91 -0.77 10.23 20.34
N GLY A 92 0.18 9.48 19.77
CA GLY A 92 0.62 8.19 20.30
C GLY A 92 -0.18 6.97 19.81
N ASN A 93 -1.31 7.17 19.13
CA ASN A 93 -2.00 6.05 18.48
C ASN A 93 -1.19 5.53 17.28
N ILE A 94 -1.18 4.20 17.13
CA ILE A 94 -0.58 3.50 16.00
C ILE A 94 -1.68 2.67 15.35
N VAL A 95 -1.80 2.76 14.03
CA VAL A 95 -2.68 1.91 13.24
C VAL A 95 -1.83 1.12 12.27
N ILE A 96 -2.05 -0.20 12.26
CA ILE A 96 -1.45 -1.12 11.30
C ILE A 96 -2.56 -1.55 10.36
N ILE A 97 -2.33 -1.41 9.06
CA ILE A 97 -3.30 -1.72 8.02
C ILE A 97 -2.65 -2.70 7.06
N ASP A 98 -3.34 -3.80 6.77
CA ASP A 98 -3.00 -4.63 5.63
C ASP A 98 -3.33 -3.86 4.35
N ASN A 99 -2.30 -3.26 3.75
CA ASN A 99 -2.41 -2.42 2.57
C ASN A 99 -2.68 -3.21 1.28
N HIS A 100 -2.66 -4.55 1.32
CA HIS A 100 -3.13 -5.38 0.22
C HIS A 100 -4.64 -5.55 0.24
N ARG A 101 -5.28 -5.40 1.39
CA ARG A 101 -6.71 -5.69 1.55
C ARG A 101 -7.57 -4.46 1.82
N LEU A 102 -7.10 -3.55 2.67
CA LEU A 102 -7.88 -2.41 3.14
C LEU A 102 -7.50 -1.13 2.40
N VAL A 103 -8.50 -0.40 1.96
CA VAL A 103 -8.37 0.96 1.46
C VAL A 103 -8.55 1.91 2.64
N HIS A 104 -7.64 2.87 2.78
CA HIS A 104 -7.71 3.86 3.84
C HIS A 104 -7.82 5.27 3.26
N ALA A 105 -8.57 6.12 3.95
CA ALA A 105 -8.78 7.51 3.59
C ALA A 105 -8.88 8.35 4.85
N ARG A 106 -9.03 9.66 4.67
CA ARG A 106 -9.29 10.60 5.77
C ARG A 106 -10.37 11.58 5.39
N SER A 107 -11.15 11.99 6.39
CA SER A 107 -12.06 13.12 6.27
C SER A 107 -11.28 14.41 6.00
N LYS A 108 -12.01 15.44 5.53
CA LYS A 108 -11.47 16.79 5.35
C LYS A 108 -10.89 17.31 6.67
N ILE A 109 -9.70 17.91 6.59
CA ILE A 109 -9.08 18.57 7.73
C ILE A 109 -9.69 19.97 7.84
N GLN A 110 -10.19 20.33 9.03
CA GLN A 110 -10.70 21.67 9.31
C GLN A 110 -9.52 22.64 9.49
N GLY A 111 -9.67 23.90 9.07
CA GLY A 111 -8.60 24.91 9.17
C GLY A 111 -8.21 25.17 10.63
N ASN A 112 -6.93 25.49 10.86
CA ASN A 112 -6.27 25.75 12.16
C ASN A 112 -5.71 24.56 12.98
N THR A 113 -5.69 23.32 12.48
CA THR A 113 -4.99 22.22 13.18
C THR A 113 -3.65 21.87 12.56
N ALA A 114 -2.56 22.00 13.31
CA ALA A 114 -1.28 21.35 13.00
C ALA A 114 -1.41 19.84 13.22
N ARG A 115 -1.02 19.03 12.23
CA ARG A 115 -1.07 17.56 12.30
C ARG A 115 0.22 16.99 11.73
N MET A 116 0.83 16.07 12.45
CA MET A 116 1.95 15.26 11.98
C MET A 116 1.59 13.79 12.10
N ILE A 117 1.79 13.03 11.02
CA ILE A 117 1.65 11.58 10.99
C ILE A 117 2.97 11.03 10.45
N TYR A 118 3.52 10.04 11.16
CA TYR A 118 4.62 9.24 10.65
C TYR A 118 4.05 7.94 10.09
N SER A 119 4.50 7.58 8.90
CA SER A 119 4.11 6.35 8.22
C SER A 119 5.35 5.58 7.81
N CYS A 120 5.32 4.28 8.01
CA CYS A 120 6.28 3.34 7.45
C CYS A 120 5.53 2.16 6.84
N TYR A 121 6.23 1.41 5.99
CA TYR A 121 5.75 0.15 5.45
C TYR A 121 6.61 -0.97 6.00
N ILE A 122 5.97 -2.11 6.27
CA ILE A 122 6.63 -3.35 6.66
C ILE A 122 6.31 -4.37 5.58
N ASP A 123 7.32 -5.09 5.12
CA ASP A 123 7.14 -6.15 4.15
C ASP A 123 6.37 -7.34 4.77
N GLU A 124 5.47 -7.93 3.99
CA GLU A 124 4.61 -9.03 4.43
C GLU A 124 5.42 -10.26 4.87
N TYR A 125 6.55 -10.55 4.22
CA TYR A 125 7.42 -11.67 4.60
C TYR A 125 8.04 -11.43 5.99
N ILE A 126 8.49 -10.20 6.27
CA ILE A 126 9.04 -9.83 7.57
C ILE A 126 7.97 -9.95 8.65
N TRP A 127 6.76 -9.46 8.37
CA TRP A 127 5.61 -9.57 9.27
C TRP A 127 5.26 -11.03 9.59
N ASN A 128 5.07 -11.85 8.56
CA ASN A 128 4.68 -13.26 8.70
C ASN A 128 5.78 -14.10 9.37
N SER A 129 7.05 -13.86 9.03
CA SER A 129 8.19 -14.51 9.69
C SER A 129 8.19 -14.22 11.19
N ARG A 130 8.02 -12.95 11.57
CA ARG A 130 7.90 -12.57 12.97
C ARG A 130 6.70 -13.24 13.64
N LEU A 131 5.54 -13.21 13.00
CA LEU A 131 4.31 -13.77 13.56
C LEU A 131 4.44 -15.27 13.84
N ARG A 132 4.99 -16.06 12.91
CA ARG A 132 5.23 -17.51 13.12
C ARG A 132 6.12 -17.77 14.32
N PHE A 133 7.19 -17.00 14.46
CA PHE A 133 8.06 -17.08 15.63
C PHE A 133 7.30 -16.80 16.93
N LEU A 134 6.44 -15.76 16.94
CA LEU A 134 5.60 -15.41 18.09
C LEU A 134 4.56 -16.48 18.44
N LEU A 135 4.09 -17.23 17.44
CA LEU A 135 3.14 -18.33 17.59
C LEU A 135 3.81 -19.65 17.97
N GLY A 136 5.12 -19.68 18.18
CA GLY A 136 5.84 -20.90 18.59
C GLY A 136 6.12 -21.86 17.44
N GLU A 137 5.86 -21.48 16.18
CA GLU A 137 6.20 -22.26 14.98
C GLU A 137 7.70 -22.11 14.66
N ARG A 138 8.55 -22.51 15.61
CA ARG A 138 10.02 -22.49 15.49
C ARG A 138 10.49 -23.68 14.65
N ALA A 139 10.26 -23.65 13.36
CA ALA A 139 10.91 -24.59 12.45
C ALA A 139 12.37 -24.15 12.24
N GLU A 140 13.27 -24.53 13.16
CA GLU A 140 14.74 -24.52 12.96
C GLU A 140 15.35 -23.19 12.46
N MET A 141 14.80 -22.04 12.86
CA MET A 141 15.29 -20.72 12.44
C MET A 141 16.35 -20.15 13.39
N ASP A 142 17.40 -19.60 12.80
CA ASP A 142 18.57 -19.01 13.49
C ASP A 142 18.22 -17.73 14.30
N ASP A 143 19.01 -17.43 15.32
CA ASP A 143 18.82 -16.30 16.26
C ASP A 143 18.89 -14.93 15.57
N VAL A 144 19.32 -14.88 14.31
CA VAL A 144 19.27 -13.66 13.47
C VAL A 144 17.86 -13.04 13.43
N TRP A 145 16.83 -13.86 13.57
CA TRP A 145 15.44 -13.40 13.61
C TRP A 145 15.09 -12.72 14.93
N LEU A 146 15.85 -12.89 16.02
CA LEU A 146 15.65 -12.17 17.29
C LEU A 146 16.29 -10.77 17.31
N ARG A 147 17.01 -10.38 16.26
CA ARG A 147 17.68 -9.06 16.21
C ARG A 147 16.66 -7.92 16.33
N GLY A 148 16.95 -6.98 17.22
CA GLY A 148 16.09 -5.85 17.54
C GLY A 148 15.12 -6.08 18.71
N CYS A 149 14.98 -7.32 19.19
CA CYS A 149 14.28 -7.59 20.44
C CYS A 149 15.23 -7.42 21.64
N THR A 150 14.77 -6.75 22.70
CA THR A 150 15.46 -6.76 23.99
C THR A 150 15.35 -8.15 24.63
N ILE A 151 16.26 -8.48 25.57
CA ILE A 151 16.20 -9.74 26.33
C ILE A 151 14.83 -9.91 27.02
N ASP A 152 14.25 -8.82 27.51
CA ASP A 152 12.92 -8.86 28.15
C ASP A 152 11.80 -9.11 27.13
N GLN A 153 11.90 -8.54 25.93
CA GLN A 153 10.98 -8.88 24.85
C GLN A 153 11.09 -10.36 24.50
N VAL A 154 12.30 -10.91 24.35
CA VAL A 154 12.48 -12.35 24.09
C VAL A 154 11.89 -13.22 25.20
N LYS A 155 12.05 -12.84 26.47
CA LYS A 155 11.43 -13.54 27.62
C LYS A 155 9.90 -13.47 27.61
N ILE A 156 9.31 -12.30 27.29
CA ILE A 156 7.85 -12.15 27.14
C ILE A 156 7.33 -13.05 26.01
N LEU A 157 8.10 -13.17 24.92
CA LEU A 157 7.73 -14.03 23.79
C LEU A 157 7.89 -15.53 24.12
N ALA A 158 8.86 -15.89 24.96
CA ALA A 158 9.05 -17.25 25.43
C ALA A 158 7.97 -17.68 26.46
N ASN A 159 7.54 -16.77 27.34
CA ASN A 159 6.59 -17.06 28.42
C ASN A 159 5.11 -16.90 28.04
N ARG A 160 4.78 -16.66 26.76
CA ARG A 160 3.37 -16.50 26.33
C ARG A 160 2.60 -17.83 26.20
N TRP A 161 3.27 -18.95 26.43
CA TRP A 161 2.74 -20.30 26.26
C TRP A 161 3.04 -21.25 27.44
N GLU A 162 3.43 -20.69 28.60
CA GLU A 162 3.24 -21.36 29.91
C GLU A 162 1.90 -20.91 30.51
#